data_AF-A0A4R1B6Q2-F1
#
_entry.id   AF-A0A4R1B6Q2-F1
#
_cell.length_a   1.000
_cell.length_b   1.000
_cell.length_c   1.000
_cell.angle_alpha   90.00
_cell.angle_beta   90.00
_cell.angle_gamma   90.00
#
_symmetry.space_group_name_H-M   'P 1'
#
loop_
_entity.id
_entity.type
_entity.pdbx_description
1 polymer ?
#
loop_
_entity_poly.entity_id
_entity_poly.type
_entity_poly.pdbx_seq_one_letter_code
_entity_poly.pdbx_strand_id
1 'polypeptide(L)'
;MTPTILQECIDIVKDLAGHEYLYFDTAVQVKLTPHSFPFAAWAVCVSPEGVLYVMDAGEQWYPFSLSDANAHLLAGSLYQRLRMMRRDYKKAG
;
A
#
# COMPACT_ATOMS: atom_id res chain seq x y z
N MET A 1 16.63 -6.01 14.52
CA MET A 1 16.01 -4.72 14.13
C MET A 1 14.54 -4.96 13.94
N THR A 2 13.68 -4.08 14.47
CA THR A 2 12.24 -4.13 14.22
C THR A 2 11.98 -3.63 12.80
N PRO A 3 11.27 -4.38 11.93
CA PRO A 3 10.96 -3.93 10.58
C PRO A 3 10.11 -2.65 10.62
N THR A 4 10.33 -1.76 9.65
CA THR A 4 9.51 -0.56 9.51
C THR A 4 8.15 -0.92 8.90
N ILE A 5 7.13 -0.08 9.11
CA ILE A 5 5.80 -0.28 8.50
C ILE A 5 5.92 -0.42 6.97
N LEU A 6 6.78 0.38 6.34
CA LEU A 6 7.02 0.30 4.89
C LEU A 6 7.60 -1.06 4.49
N GLN A 7 8.61 -1.55 5.23
CA GLN A 7 9.19 -2.86 4.95
C GLN A 7 8.15 -3.98 5.10
N GLU A 8 7.33 -3.93 6.15
CA GLU A 8 6.25 -4.90 6.32
C GLU A 8 5.22 -4.82 5.18
N CYS A 9 4.90 -3.63 4.67
CA CYS A 9 4.03 -3.50 3.49
C CYS A 9 4.66 -4.15 2.26
N ILE A 10 5.94 -3.89 1.99
CA ILE A 10 6.68 -4.48 0.87
C ILE A 10 6.65 -6.00 0.96
N ASP A 11 6.95 -6.56 2.13
CA ASP A 11 6.99 -8.00 2.34
C ASP A 11 5.60 -8.63 2.14
N ILE A 12 4.54 -8.00 2.65
CA ILE A 12 3.17 -8.49 2.44
C ILE A 12 2.78 -8.47 0.95
N VAL A 13 3.12 -7.40 0.23
CA VAL A 13 2.79 -7.33 -1.22
C VAL A 13 3.55 -8.40 -2.00
N LYS A 14 4.84 -8.62 -1.68
CA LYS A 14 5.62 -9.72 -2.28
C LYS A 14 5.03 -11.09 -1.96
N ASP A 15 4.59 -11.31 -0.73
CA ASP A 15 3.93 -12.57 -0.31
C ASP A 15 2.63 -12.83 -1.09
N LEU A 16 1.86 -11.77 -1.38
CA LEU A 16 0.53 -11.88 -1.98
C LEU A 16 0.55 -11.87 -3.51
N ALA A 17 1.41 -11.06 -4.13
CA ALA A 17 1.41 -10.79 -5.56
C ALA A 17 2.80 -10.94 -6.21
N GLY A 18 3.86 -11.23 -5.44
CA GLY A 18 5.23 -11.25 -5.96
C GLY A 18 5.65 -9.88 -6.49
N HIS A 19 5.77 -9.78 -7.82
CA HIS A 19 6.08 -8.53 -8.54
C HIS A 19 4.91 -8.04 -9.42
N GLU A 20 3.76 -8.69 -9.34
CA GLU A 20 2.53 -8.30 -10.05
C GLU A 20 1.76 -7.22 -9.30
N TYR A 21 0.74 -6.67 -9.96
CA TYR A 21 -0.17 -5.68 -9.37
C TYR A 21 -1.15 -6.31 -8.38
N LEU A 22 -1.27 -5.73 -7.18
CA LEU A 22 -2.26 -6.09 -6.19
C LEU A 22 -3.37 -5.03 -6.14
N TYR A 23 -4.50 -5.32 -6.80
CA TYR A 23 -5.67 -4.46 -6.80
C TYR A 23 -6.52 -4.65 -5.54
N PHE A 24 -7.14 -3.56 -5.06
CA PHE A 24 -8.07 -3.60 -3.94
C PHE A 24 -9.51 -3.52 -4.44
N ASP A 25 -10.42 -4.28 -3.80
CA ASP A 25 -11.87 -4.21 -4.10
C ASP A 25 -12.46 -2.82 -3.86
N THR A 26 -11.90 -2.11 -2.86
CA THR A 26 -12.27 -0.74 -2.50
C THR A 26 -11.01 0.05 -2.21
N ALA A 27 -10.96 1.30 -2.68
CA ALA A 27 -9.83 2.18 -2.41
C ALA A 27 -9.54 2.35 -0.91
N VAL A 28 -8.26 2.36 -0.57
CA VAL A 28 -7.79 2.84 0.73
C VAL A 28 -7.80 4.36 0.69
N GLN A 29 -8.80 4.95 1.35
CA GLN A 29 -9.02 6.40 1.39
C GLN A 29 -8.29 7.02 2.58
N VAL A 30 -7.37 7.96 2.31
CA VAL A 30 -6.57 8.63 3.33
C VAL A 30 -6.71 10.13 3.22
N LYS A 31 -7.27 10.76 4.26
CA LYS A 31 -7.39 12.21 4.35
C LYS A 31 -6.04 12.78 4.78
N LEU A 32 -5.26 13.31 3.83
CA LEU A 32 -3.94 13.87 4.11
C LEU A 32 -4.01 15.27 4.73
N THR A 33 -5.01 16.07 4.33
CA THR A 33 -5.29 17.39 4.91
C THR A 33 -6.80 17.62 5.04
N PRO A 34 -7.26 18.50 5.95
CA PRO A 34 -8.70 18.72 6.17
C PRO A 34 -9.46 19.21 4.92
N HIS A 35 -8.83 20.04 4.09
CA HIS A 35 -9.47 20.75 2.98
C HIS A 35 -9.23 20.14 1.60
N SER A 36 -8.43 19.09 1.48
CA SER A 36 -8.23 18.36 0.23
C SER A 36 -9.18 17.17 0.11
N PHE A 37 -9.44 16.70 -1.11
CA PHE A 37 -10.02 15.36 -1.27
C PHE A 37 -9.10 14.30 -0.64
N PRO A 38 -9.65 13.20 -0.11
CA PRO A 38 -8.83 12.08 0.33
C PRO A 38 -8.01 11.52 -0.84
N PHE A 39 -6.79 11.10 -0.54
CA PHE A 39 -6.03 10.27 -1.47
C PHE A 39 -6.66 8.89 -1.53
N ALA A 40 -6.85 8.36 -2.73
CA ALA A 40 -7.50 7.08 -2.97
C ALA A 40 -6.47 6.09 -3.58
N ALA A 41 -5.93 5.20 -2.76
CA ALA A 41 -5.07 4.12 -3.25
C ALA A 41 -5.92 2.95 -3.73
N TRP A 42 -5.85 2.61 -5.01
CA TRP A 42 -6.63 1.53 -5.62
C TRP A 42 -5.85 0.23 -5.82
N ALA A 43 -4.54 0.33 -5.94
CA ALA A 43 -3.66 -0.83 -6.06
C ALA A 43 -2.26 -0.52 -5.52
N VAL A 44 -1.50 -1.57 -5.28
CA VAL A 44 -0.07 -1.49 -4.95
C VAL A 44 0.71 -2.54 -5.72
N CYS A 45 1.99 -2.28 -5.95
CA CYS A 45 2.93 -3.29 -6.44
C CYS A 45 4.33 -3.02 -5.87
N VAL A 46 5.21 -4.01 -5.97
CA VAL A 46 6.61 -3.85 -5.59
C VAL A 46 7.50 -4.14 -6.78
N SER A 47 8.31 -3.16 -7.16
CA SER A 47 9.27 -3.32 -8.25
C SER A 47 10.33 -4.38 -7.93
N PRO A 48 11.04 -4.92 -8.93
CA PRO A 48 12.16 -5.85 -8.70
C PRO A 48 13.24 -5.31 -7.74
N GLU A 49 13.43 -3.98 -7.71
CA GLU A 49 14.36 -3.27 -6.84
C GLU A 49 13.83 -3.10 -5.39
N GLY A 50 12.60 -3.53 -5.11
CA GLY A 50 11.99 -3.46 -3.78
C GLY A 50 11.29 -2.12 -3.49
N VAL A 51 10.99 -1.32 -4.50
CA VAL A 51 10.25 -0.06 -4.32
C VAL A 51 8.75 -0.34 -4.36
N LEU A 52 8.03 0.09 -3.32
CA LEU A 52 6.57 0.04 -3.28
C LEU A 52 6.01 1.16 -4.16
N TYR A 53 5.07 0.83 -5.03
CA TYR A 53 4.28 1.79 -5.79
C TYR A 53 2.82 1.73 -5.37
N VAL A 54 2.14 2.86 -5.47
CA VAL A 54 0.71 3.00 -5.20
C VAL A 54 0.03 3.56 -6.44
N MET A 55 -1.09 2.96 -6.83
CA MET A 55 -1.94 3.44 -7.90
C MET A 55 -3.03 4.35 -7.34
N ASP A 56 -3.20 5.54 -7.93
CA ASP A 56 -4.27 6.46 -7.58
C ASP A 56 -5.58 6.17 -8.34
N ALA A 57 -6.56 7.07 -8.21
CA ALA A 57 -7.86 6.95 -8.90
C ALA A 57 -7.81 7.27 -10.41
N GLY A 58 -6.71 7.86 -10.90
CA GLY A 58 -6.47 8.12 -12.31
C GLY A 58 -5.63 7.04 -12.99
N GLU A 59 -5.50 5.87 -12.35
CA GLU A 59 -4.69 4.73 -12.81
C GLU A 59 -3.19 5.09 -12.96
N GLN A 60 -2.75 6.15 -12.28
CA GLN A 60 -1.35 6.57 -12.28
C GLN A 60 -0.61 5.93 -11.11
N TRP A 61 0.62 5.48 -11.37
CA TRP A 61 1.48 4.81 -10.41
C TRP A 61 2.55 5.75 -9.86
N TYR A 62 2.67 5.79 -8.54
CA TYR A 62 3.62 6.66 -7.83
C TYR A 62 4.53 5.85 -6.92
N PRO A 63 5.85 6.11 -6.91
CA PRO A 63 6.75 5.49 -5.96
C PRO A 63 6.43 6.00 -4.55
N PHE A 64 6.32 5.08 -3.61
CA PHE A 64 6.04 5.42 -2.22
C PHE A 64 7.33 5.82 -1.51
N SER A 65 7.38 7.07 -1.00
CA SER A 65 8.51 7.55 -0.21
C SER A 65 8.08 8.01 1.19
N LEU A 66 8.83 7.59 2.22
CA LEU A 66 8.65 8.10 3.58
C LEU A 66 9.13 9.55 3.77
N SER A 67 9.84 10.11 2.78
CA SER A 67 10.23 11.52 2.78
C SER A 67 9.05 12.46 2.52
N ASP A 68 7.94 11.94 1.95
CA ASP A 68 6.80 12.77 1.57
C ASP A 68 6.00 13.20 2.79
N ALA A 69 5.50 14.43 2.74
CA ALA A 69 4.63 14.96 3.77
C ALA A 69 3.40 14.04 3.91
N ASN A 70 3.09 13.64 5.15
CA ASN A 70 1.97 12.75 5.50
C ASN A 70 2.09 11.29 5.00
N ALA A 71 3.23 10.85 4.45
CA ALA A 71 3.42 9.47 3.99
C ALA A 71 3.13 8.42 5.10
N HIS A 72 3.41 8.75 6.36
CA HIS A 72 3.13 7.88 7.50
C HIS A 72 1.64 7.55 7.68
N LEU A 73 0.73 8.48 7.34
CA LEU A 73 -0.72 8.23 7.39
C LEU A 73 -1.12 7.20 6.35
N LEU A 74 -0.62 7.36 5.12
CA LEU A 74 -0.88 6.42 4.04
C LEU A 74 -0.25 5.06 4.31
N ALA A 75 0.99 5.02 4.81
CA ALA A 75 1.67 3.78 5.20
C ALA A 75 0.87 3.00 6.25
N GLY A 76 0.35 3.67 7.27
CA GLY A 76 -0.47 3.04 8.32
C GLY A 76 -1.77 2.42 7.77
N SER A 77 -2.49 3.17 6.92
CA SER A 77 -3.73 2.67 6.31
C SER A 77 -3.48 1.52 5.32
N LEU A 78 -2.44 1.63 4.49
CA LEU A 78 -2.02 0.54 3.59
C LEU A 78 -1.65 -0.71 4.37
N TYR A 79 -0.84 -0.57 5.42
CA TYR A 79 -0.43 -1.68 6.27
C TYR A 79 -1.62 -2.44 6.85
N GLN A 80 -2.63 -1.72 7.36
CA GLN A 80 -3.83 -2.33 7.89
C GLN A 80 -4.59 -3.13 6.82
N ARG A 81 -4.81 -2.54 5.63
CA ARG A 81 -5.48 -3.22 4.51
C ARG A 81 -4.72 -4.47 4.07
N LEU A 82 -3.42 -4.34 3.85
CA LEU A 82 -2.54 -5.44 3.43
C LEU A 82 -2.51 -6.57 4.44
N ARG A 83 -2.46 -6.25 5.74
CA ARG A 83 -2.52 -7.28 6.79
C ARG A 83 -3.83 -8.04 6.83
N MET A 84 -4.96 -7.36 6.60
CA MET A 84 -6.26 -8.02 6.49
C MET A 84 -6.26 -8.98 5.30
N MET A 85 -5.84 -8.52 4.12
CA MET A 85 -5.76 -9.35 2.91
C MET A 85 -4.85 -10.57 3.13
N ARG A 86 -3.67 -10.39 3.72
CA ARG A 86 -2.75 -11.51 4.03
C ARG A 86 -3.37 -12.53 4.98
N ARG A 87 -4.14 -12.07 5.97
CA ARG A 87 -4.84 -12.98 6.89
C ARG A 87 -5.94 -13.76 6.17
N ASP A 88 -6.69 -13.10 5.29
CA ASP A 88 -7.81 -13.74 4.58
C ASP A 88 -7.29 -14.74 3.54
N TYR A 89 -6.21 -14.40 2.82
CA TYR A 89 -5.54 -15.33 1.89
C TYR A 89 -5.04 -16.60 2.60
N LYS A 90 -4.44 -16.45 3.80
CA LYS A 90 -3.98 -17.59 4.62
C LYS A 90 -5.11 -18.48 5.16
N LYS A 91 -6.36 -18.01 5.17
CA LYS A 91 -7.52 -18.83 5.56
C LYS A 91 -8.16 -19.55 4.38
N ALA A 92 -7.93 -19.07 3.16
CA ALA A 92 -8.51 -19.61 1.94
C ALA A 92 -7.65 -20.73 1.31
N GLY A 93 -6.37 -20.80 1.65
CA GLY A 93 -5.48 -21.93 1.35
C GLY A 93 -5.37 -22.90 2.50
#